data_AF-A0A1G6VWS9-F1
#
_entry.id   AF-A0A1G6VWS9-F1
#
_cell.length_a   1.000
_cell.length_b   1.000
_cell.length_c   1.000
_cell.angle_alpha   90.00
_cell.angle_beta   90.00
_cell.angle_gamma   90.00
#
_symmetry.space_group_name_H-M   'P 1'
#
loop_
_entity.id
_entity.type
_entity.pdbx_description
1 polymer ?
#
loop_
_entity_poly.entity_id
_entity_poly.type
_entity_poly.pdbx_seq_one_letter_code
_entity_poly.pdbx_strand_id
1 'polypeptide(L)'
;MTTPLPRPDHMVVKLRADWDAGPLWVSTGDDVPEPFTAEDITEIAPLSHDLQTAITAWDTRFQGTYDEDTPQNSGFQNDAERTAFIQDGRALARRLAAELPTGTKVGYVPLDTGTWEPVED
;
A
#
# COMPACT_ATOMS: atom_id res chain seq x y z
N MET A 1 -23.34 1.22 16.81
CA MET A 1 -23.73 0.91 15.42
C MET A 1 -22.53 0.21 14.81
N THR A 2 -22.64 -1.06 14.43
CA THR A 2 -21.52 -1.78 13.81
C THR A 2 -21.60 -1.50 12.32
N THR A 3 -20.60 -0.86 11.75
CA THR A 3 -20.50 -0.72 10.29
C THR A 3 -20.35 -2.14 9.74
N PRO A 4 -21.22 -2.60 8.81
CA PRO A 4 -21.05 -3.92 8.22
C PRO A 4 -19.69 -3.98 7.54
N LEU A 5 -18.97 -5.09 7.74
CA LEU A 5 -17.69 -5.33 7.06
C LEU A 5 -17.87 -5.18 5.54
N PRO A 6 -16.92 -4.56 4.86
CA PRO A 6 -17.02 -4.33 3.43
C PRO A 6 -17.09 -5.64 2.67
N ARG A 7 -17.92 -5.68 1.61
CA ARG A 7 -17.95 -6.84 0.73
C ARG A 7 -16.71 -6.84 -0.16
N PRO A 8 -16.03 -8.00 -0.32
CA PRO A 8 -14.78 -8.08 -1.08
C PRO A 8 -14.95 -7.70 -2.56
N ASP A 9 -16.11 -7.96 -3.18
CA ASP A 9 -16.41 -7.59 -4.57
C ASP A 9 -16.42 -6.08 -4.86
N HIS A 10 -16.51 -5.25 -3.82
CA HIS A 10 -16.49 -3.78 -3.92
C HIS A 10 -15.23 -3.16 -3.30
N MET A 11 -14.30 -3.98 -2.82
CA MET A 11 -13.08 -3.50 -2.16
C MET A 11 -11.96 -3.27 -3.18
N VAL A 12 -11.35 -2.10 -3.11
CA VAL A 12 -10.15 -1.75 -3.88
C VAL A 12 -9.03 -1.44 -2.89
N VAL A 13 -7.90 -2.10 -3.03
CA VAL A 13 -6.71 -1.88 -2.19
C VAL A 13 -5.57 -1.42 -3.10
N LYS A 14 -5.06 -0.21 -2.83
CA LYS A 14 -3.93 0.37 -3.56
C LYS A 14 -2.74 0.44 -2.61
N LEU A 15 -1.65 -0.25 -2.95
CA LEU A 15 -0.37 -0.08 -2.28
C LEU A 15 0.30 1.19 -2.80
N ARG A 16 0.46 2.19 -1.94
CA ARG A 16 1.05 3.50 -2.25
C ARG A 16 1.74 4.04 -1.02
N ALA A 17 2.97 4.51 -1.17
CA ALA A 17 3.67 5.19 -0.10
C ALA A 17 3.29 6.68 -0.07
N ASP A 18 2.98 7.17 1.12
CA ASP A 18 2.76 8.58 1.42
C ASP A 18 3.35 8.88 2.79
N TRP A 19 3.89 10.08 2.97
CA TRP A 19 4.47 10.46 4.25
C TRP A 19 3.40 10.56 5.33
N ASP A 20 3.72 10.05 6.52
CA ASP A 20 2.83 10.06 7.69
C ASP A 20 1.49 9.35 7.46
N ALA A 21 1.44 8.41 6.52
CA ALA A 21 0.25 7.62 6.19
C ALA A 21 0.59 6.14 6.01
N GLY A 22 -0.39 5.28 6.34
CA GLY A 22 -0.28 3.85 6.08
C GLY A 22 -0.21 3.54 4.57
N PRO A 23 0.53 2.49 4.17
CA PRO A 23 0.81 2.22 2.75
C PRO A 23 -0.38 1.61 1.98
N LEU A 24 -1.46 1.21 2.67
CA LEU A 24 -2.58 0.48 2.09
C LEU A 24 -3.81 1.40 1.99
N TRP A 25 -4.06 1.93 0.80
CA TRP A 25 -5.21 2.79 0.54
C TRP A 25 -6.41 1.94 0.15
N VAL A 26 -7.37 1.82 1.06
CA VAL A 26 -8.55 0.97 0.91
C VAL A 26 -9.77 1.83 0.63
N SER A 27 -10.54 1.47 -0.40
CA SER A 27 -11.83 2.10 -0.70
C SER A 27 -12.88 1.03 -0.96
N THR A 28 -14.14 1.33 -0.60
CA THR A 28 -15.26 0.40 -0.78
C THR A 28 -16.36 1.07 -1.60
N GLY A 29 -16.64 0.55 -2.80
CA GLY A 29 -17.57 1.20 -3.74
C GLY A 29 -17.06 2.58 -4.19
N ASP A 30 -17.88 3.62 -3.99
CA ASP A 30 -17.59 5.02 -4.32
C ASP A 30 -16.97 5.82 -3.15
N ASP A 31 -16.59 5.14 -2.06
CA ASP A 31 -16.01 5.81 -0.89
C ASP A 31 -14.59 6.37 -1.14
N VAL A 32 -14.19 7.34 -0.33
CA VAL A 32 -12.86 7.96 -0.41
C VAL A 32 -11.84 6.94 0.10
N PRO A 33 -10.71 6.71 -0.62
CA PRO A 33 -9.68 5.81 -0.13
C PRO A 33 -9.09 6.28 1.20
N GLU A 34 -9.09 5.41 2.20
CA GLU A 34 -8.52 5.64 3.52
C GLU A 34 -7.18 4.88 3.66
N PRO A 35 -6.14 5.48 4.27
CA PRO A 35 -4.87 4.80 4.49
C PRO A 35 -4.92 3.87 5.71
N PHE A 36 -4.48 2.63 5.53
CA PHE A 36 -4.33 1.61 6.56
C PHE A 36 -2.87 1.19 6.71
N THR A 37 -2.46 0.88 7.94
CA THR A 37 -1.22 0.13 8.15
C THR A 37 -1.42 -1.33 7.75
N ALA A 38 -0.32 -2.08 7.65
CA ALA A 38 -0.39 -3.52 7.42
C ALA A 38 -1.06 -4.28 8.58
N GLU A 39 -1.09 -3.70 9.78
CA GLU A 39 -1.77 -4.28 10.94
C GLU A 39 -3.26 -3.92 10.94
N ASP A 40 -3.63 -2.65 10.70
CA ASP A 40 -5.03 -2.19 10.71
C ASP A 40 -5.89 -2.88 9.65
N ILE A 41 -5.35 -3.16 8.47
CA ILE A 41 -6.10 -3.86 7.41
C ILE A 41 -6.58 -5.25 7.84
N THR A 42 -5.95 -5.87 8.85
CA THR A 42 -6.34 -7.20 9.35
C THR A 42 -7.72 -7.22 10.00
N GLU A 43 -8.25 -6.06 10.41
CA GLU A 43 -9.61 -5.92 10.91
C GLU A 43 -10.67 -6.15 9.82
N ILE A 44 -10.32 -5.93 8.55
CA ILE A 44 -11.23 -6.03 7.40
C ILE A 44 -10.86 -7.16 6.43
N ALA A 45 -9.57 -7.52 6.32
CA ALA A 45 -9.12 -8.61 5.45
C ALA A 45 -7.89 -9.33 6.04
N PRO A 46 -7.90 -10.67 6.12
CA PRO A 46 -6.78 -11.41 6.69
C PRO A 46 -5.53 -11.29 5.81
N LEU A 47 -4.39 -10.98 6.43
CA LEU A 47 -3.07 -11.00 5.81
C LEU A 47 -2.09 -11.81 6.67
N SER A 48 -1.18 -12.53 6.04
CA SER A 48 -0.11 -13.24 6.74
C SER A 48 0.82 -12.27 7.45
N HIS A 49 1.33 -12.68 8.62
CA HIS A 49 2.31 -11.89 9.37
C HIS A 49 3.58 -11.59 8.55
N ASP A 50 3.98 -12.50 7.66
CA ASP A 50 5.12 -12.31 6.77
C ASP A 50 4.90 -11.16 5.78
N LEU A 51 3.73 -11.11 5.15
CA LEU A 51 3.37 -10.01 4.26
C LEU A 51 3.22 -8.70 5.01
N GLN A 52 2.63 -8.72 6.21
CA GLN A 52 2.52 -7.52 7.05
C GLN A 52 3.91 -6.95 7.36
N THR A 53 4.83 -7.81 7.81
CA THR A 53 6.22 -7.42 8.10
C THR A 53 6.90 -6.84 6.86
N ALA A 54 6.70 -7.45 5.69
CA ALA A 54 7.31 -6.99 4.45
C ALA A 54 6.76 -5.63 3.99
N ILE A 55 5.45 -5.40 4.10
CA ILE A 55 4.81 -4.11 3.80
C ILE A 55 5.28 -3.03 4.78
N THR A 56 5.31 -3.32 6.08
CA THR A 56 5.79 -2.38 7.10
C THR A 56 7.26 -2.01 6.89
N ALA A 57 8.12 -2.97 6.56
CA ALA A 57 9.53 -2.70 6.27
C ALA A 57 9.69 -1.83 5.01
N TRP A 58 8.90 -2.10 3.98
CA TRP A 58 8.87 -1.30 2.76
C TRP A 58 8.42 0.13 3.04
N ASP A 59 7.32 0.33 3.75
CA ASP A 59 6.84 1.67 4.14
C ASP A 59 7.84 2.41 5.04
N THR A 60 8.39 1.74 6.06
CA THR A 60 9.40 2.32 6.97
C THR A 60 10.61 2.86 6.19
N ARG A 61 11.04 2.15 5.14
CA ARG A 61 12.12 2.62 4.26
C ARG A 61 11.74 3.91 3.54
N PHE A 62 10.49 4.09 3.14
CA PHE A 62 10.01 5.35 2.55
C PHE A 62 9.88 6.47 3.58
N GLN A 63 9.27 6.19 4.74
CA GLN A 63 9.15 7.17 5.82
C GLN A 63 10.53 7.67 6.27
N GLY A 64 11.54 6.79 6.31
CA GLY A 64 12.92 7.15 6.62
C GLY A 64 13.60 8.05 5.57
N THR A 65 12.98 8.29 4.41
CA THR A 65 13.45 9.29 3.45
C THR A 65 12.90 10.69 3.70
N TYR A 66 11.99 10.86 4.67
CA TYR A 66 11.46 12.17 5.03
C TYR A 66 12.51 12.97 5.81
N ASP A 67 12.78 14.19 5.36
CA ASP A 67 13.69 15.14 6.01
C ASP A 67 12.83 16.20 6.72
N GLU A 68 12.71 16.09 8.05
CA GLU A 68 11.87 16.98 8.86
C GLU A 68 12.39 18.43 8.86
N ASP A 69 13.70 18.61 8.81
CA ASP A 69 14.37 19.91 8.85
C ASP A 69 14.24 20.62 7.49
N THR A 70 14.33 19.84 6.41
CA THR A 70 14.36 20.33 5.03
C THR A 70 13.48 19.46 4.12
N PRO A 71 12.14 19.64 4.14
CA PRO A 71 11.19 18.76 3.45
C PRO A 71 11.45 18.59 1.94
N GLN A 72 12.03 19.59 1.29
CA GLN A 72 12.42 19.57 -0.13
C GLN A 72 13.57 18.60 -0.45
N ASN A 73 14.33 18.15 0.55
CA ASN A 73 15.37 17.12 0.41
C ASN A 73 14.81 15.71 0.64
N SER A 74 13.53 15.58 0.97
CA SER A 74 12.91 14.28 1.22
C SER A 74 12.88 13.41 -0.03
N GLY A 75 12.84 12.10 0.17
CA GLY A 75 12.81 11.10 -0.89
C GLY A 75 14.17 10.42 -1.10
N PHE A 76 14.20 9.48 -2.04
CA PHE A 76 15.40 8.69 -2.31
C PHE A 76 16.53 9.56 -2.91
N GLN A 77 17.74 9.42 -2.36
CA GLN A 77 18.91 10.20 -2.80
C GLN A 77 19.47 9.75 -4.15
N ASN A 78 19.11 8.55 -4.62
CA ASN A 78 19.54 8.03 -5.92
C ASN A 78 18.46 7.20 -6.62
N ASP A 79 18.54 7.17 -7.95
CA ASP A 79 17.62 6.42 -8.81
C ASP A 79 17.65 4.91 -8.59
N ALA A 80 18.77 4.34 -8.14
CA ALA A 80 18.88 2.89 -7.93
C ALA A 80 18.01 2.45 -6.74
N GLU A 81 18.07 3.17 -5.61
CA GLU A 81 17.22 2.93 -4.45
C GLU A 81 15.75 3.19 -4.75
N ARG A 82 15.44 4.24 -5.51
CA ARG A 82 14.08 4.52 -5.96
C ARG A 82 13.53 3.42 -6.86
N THR A 83 14.34 2.94 -7.80
CA THR A 83 13.96 1.85 -8.71
C THR A 83 13.75 0.55 -7.96
N ALA A 84 14.64 0.21 -7.02
CA ALA A 84 14.49 -0.95 -6.15
C ALA A 84 13.19 -0.86 -5.34
N PHE A 85 12.90 0.32 -4.77
CA PHE A 85 11.68 0.56 -3.99
C PHE A 85 10.40 0.30 -4.80
N ILE A 86 10.38 0.77 -6.04
CA ILE A 86 9.26 0.57 -6.97
C ILE A 86 9.11 -0.92 -7.33
N GLN A 87 10.21 -1.64 -7.55
CA GLN A 87 10.18 -3.08 -7.82
C GLN A 87 9.68 -3.89 -6.62
N ASP A 88 10.16 -3.57 -5.41
CA ASP A 88 9.69 -4.16 -4.16
C ASP A 88 8.18 -3.92 -3.98
N GLY A 89 7.71 -2.69 -4.21
CA GLY A 89 6.28 -2.34 -4.14
C GLY A 89 5.41 -3.15 -5.10
N ARG A 90 5.85 -3.34 -6.35
CA ARG A 90 5.15 -4.20 -7.32
C ARG A 90 5.11 -5.66 -6.88
N ALA A 91 6.19 -6.18 -6.31
CA ALA A 91 6.23 -7.55 -5.80
C ALA A 91 5.29 -7.72 -4.59
N LEU A 92 5.25 -6.74 -3.68
CA LEU A 92 4.33 -6.73 -2.54
C LEU A 92 2.88 -6.66 -2.97
N ALA A 93 2.53 -5.83 -3.96
CA ALA A 93 1.16 -5.76 -4.47
C ALA A 93 0.68 -7.09 -5.05
N ARG A 94 1.55 -7.86 -5.73
CA ARG A 94 1.22 -9.21 -6.21
C ARG A 94 0.97 -10.19 -5.08
N ARG A 95 1.81 -10.15 -4.03
CA ARG A 95 1.61 -10.96 -2.83
C ARG A 95 0.31 -10.60 -2.11
N LEU A 96 0.01 -9.31 -2.03
CA LEU A 96 -1.23 -8.78 -1.46
C LEU A 96 -2.45 -9.28 -2.23
N ALA A 97 -2.42 -9.26 -3.57
CA ALA A 97 -3.48 -9.81 -4.41
C ALA A 97 -3.72 -11.31 -4.18
N ALA A 98 -2.65 -12.08 -3.93
CA ALA A 98 -2.74 -13.51 -3.69
C ALA A 98 -3.31 -13.88 -2.30
N GLU A 99 -3.17 -13.01 -1.31
CA GLU A 99 -3.67 -13.24 0.05
C GLU A 99 -5.07 -12.67 0.30
N LEU A 100 -5.43 -11.58 -0.39
CA LEU A 100 -6.73 -10.95 -0.24
C LEU A 100 -7.86 -11.80 -0.86
N PRO A 101 -9.09 -11.69 -0.33
CA PRO A 101 -10.22 -12.49 -0.80
C PRO A 101 -10.53 -12.21 -2.28
N THR A 102 -10.88 -13.28 -3.00
CA THR A 102 -11.26 -13.24 -4.41
C THR A 102 -12.37 -12.22 -4.65
N GLY A 103 -12.15 -11.31 -5.62
CA GLY A 103 -13.04 -10.18 -5.91
C GLY A 103 -12.49 -8.82 -5.48
N THR A 104 -11.49 -8.81 -4.58
CA THR A 104 -10.78 -7.58 -4.22
C THR A 104 -9.90 -7.10 -5.37
N LYS A 105 -10.03 -5.83 -5.76
CA LYS A 105 -9.14 -5.24 -6.76
C LYS A 105 -7.89 -4.71 -6.07
N VAL A 106 -6.73 -5.29 -6.40
CA VAL A 106 -5.45 -4.87 -5.84
C VAL A 106 -4.60 -4.19 -6.91
N GLY A 107 -3.85 -3.17 -6.54
CA GLY A 107 -2.82 -2.62 -7.41
C GLY A 107 -1.78 -1.79 -6.68
N TYR A 108 -0.78 -1.36 -7.43
CA TYR A 108 0.33 -0.55 -6.94
C TYR A 108 0.27 0.85 -7.55
N VAL A 109 0.66 1.88 -6.80
CA VAL A 109 0.84 3.25 -7.30
C VAL A 109 2.31 3.61 -7.18
N PRO A 110 3.08 3.61 -8.29
CA PRO A 110 4.48 3.99 -8.27
C PRO A 110 4.68 5.45 -7.91
N LEU A 111 5.77 5.74 -7.21
CA LEU A 111 6.21 7.11 -6.92
C LEU A 111 6.50 7.94 -8.18
N ASP A 112 6.75 7.29 -9.32
CA ASP A 112 7.11 7.96 -10.56
C ASP A 112 5.93 8.39 -11.40
N THR A 113 4.98 7.48 -11.57
CA THR A 113 3.83 7.73 -12.43
C THR A 113 2.65 8.27 -11.65
N GLY A 114 2.58 8.03 -10.33
CA GLY A 114 1.39 8.31 -9.51
C GLY A 114 0.13 7.62 -10.04
N THR A 115 0.28 6.68 -10.96
CA THR A 115 -0.81 6.05 -11.69
C THR A 115 -1.02 4.66 -11.14
N TRP A 116 -2.28 4.33 -10.85
CA TRP A 116 -2.64 3.00 -10.36
C TRP A 116 -2.41 1.93 -11.44
N GLU A 117 -1.54 0.98 -11.09
CA GLU A 117 -1.22 -0.23 -11.85
C GLU A 117 -1.97 -1.42 -11.20
N PRO A 118 -3.08 -1.90 -11.77
CA PRO A 118 -3.76 -3.08 -11.22
C PRO A 118 -2.86 -4.32 -11.33
N VAL A 119 -2.93 -5.19 -10.32
CA VAL A 119 -2.34 -6.53 -10.42
C VAL A 119 -3.33 -7.38 -11.21
N GLU A 120 -2.90 -7.87 -12.36
CA GLU A 120 -3.65 -8.84 -13.16
C GLU A 120 -3.56 -10.22 -12.51
N ASP A 121 -4.69 -10.94 -12.48
CA ASP A 121 -4.84 -12.33 -12.00
C ASP A 121 -4.22 -13.34 -12.97
#